data_AF-A0A8J9TCX1-F1
#
_entry.id   AF-A0A8J9TCX1-F1
#
_cell.length_a   1.000
_cell.length_b   1.000
_cell.length_c   1.000
_cell.angle_alpha   90.00
_cell.angle_beta   90.00
_cell.angle_gamma   90.00
#
_symmetry.space_group_name_H-M   'P 1'
#
loop_
_entity.id
_entity.type
_entity.pdbx_description
1 polymer ?
#
loop_
_entity_poly.entity_id
_entity_poly.type
_entity_poly.pdbx_seq_one_letter_code
_entity_poly.pdbx_strand_id
1 'polypeptide(L)'
;VRKIIYAARTHSQLSQFVGELRRTAWGDHVRVVALGGRKALCGNAAVARLKSEAAVNEACLDLQKAKSCNCPLLASKDTVDTLAMHTLASVTDIEQASQLGKASQTCAYYASRTALAAAEVVVLPYSMLLSPQTRSAVGLSLKESLVIVDEAHNLPEALRSLHSCSLSLPVVMASLEQLALCTTKYASRLAGRNIYYLGQIRKVLVTFRKHFECTTPNHKLEERMVSPGELLIELKLDSVNLFKILRYLERSRLAQKLLGFTSLVSTEVQAKTGDEGDDAQETTTGISKHVSAMSLVQNFLEKLSLTGQEGKIVTDRPGISPNPDHNPRVRQRQHPAFRYVLLQPAVFFENVLTEAHALALVGGTLRPFVHVAAELLGNQ
;
A
#
# COMPACT_ATOMS: atom_id res chain seq x y z
N VAL A 1 -23.87 6.90 -19.13
CA VAL A 1 -22.99 5.87 -18.54
C VAL A 1 -22.21 5.19 -19.66
N ARG A 2 -20.87 5.25 -19.65
CA ARG A 2 -20.02 4.60 -20.66
C ARG A 2 -19.40 3.28 -20.19
N LYS A 3 -19.27 3.10 -18.87
CA LYS A 3 -18.66 1.91 -18.24
C LYS A 3 -19.36 1.57 -16.94
N ILE A 4 -19.43 0.28 -16.62
CA ILE A 4 -19.83 -0.26 -15.33
C ILE A 4 -18.57 -0.69 -14.61
N ILE A 5 -18.36 -0.22 -13.38
CA ILE A 5 -17.24 -0.60 -12.53
C ILE A 5 -17.81 -1.42 -11.38
N TYR A 6 -17.48 -2.71 -11.32
CA TYR A 6 -17.87 -3.61 -10.24
C TYR A 6 -16.71 -3.79 -9.26
N ALA A 7 -16.94 -3.43 -8.00
CA ALA A 7 -15.95 -3.55 -6.94
C ALA A 7 -16.40 -4.53 -5.85
N ALA A 8 -15.51 -5.44 -5.48
CA ALA A 8 -15.74 -6.39 -4.38
C ALA A 8 -14.53 -6.47 -3.44
N ARG A 9 -14.73 -7.09 -2.27
CA ARG A 9 -13.73 -7.15 -1.21
C ARG A 9 -12.61 -8.13 -1.53
N THR A 10 -12.93 -9.32 -2.04
CA THR A 10 -11.95 -10.39 -2.27
C THR A 10 -11.85 -10.78 -3.74
N HIS A 11 -10.68 -11.29 -4.14
CA HIS A 11 -10.49 -11.86 -5.47
C HIS A 11 -11.50 -12.98 -5.79
N SER A 12 -11.86 -13.81 -4.80
CA SER A 12 -12.86 -14.87 -4.98
C SER A 12 -14.24 -14.34 -5.34
N GLN A 13 -14.69 -13.22 -4.75
CA GLN A 13 -15.95 -12.58 -5.09
C GLN A 13 -15.93 -12.02 -6.51
N LEU A 14 -14.80 -11.43 -6.92
CA LEU A 14 -14.63 -10.95 -8.30
C LEU A 14 -14.73 -12.10 -9.31
N SER A 15 -14.06 -13.22 -9.03
CA SER A 15 -14.09 -14.40 -9.90
C SER A 15 -15.48 -15.07 -9.90
N GLN A 16 -16.22 -15.04 -8.78
CA GLN A 16 -17.62 -15.47 -8.73
C GLN A 16 -18.50 -14.60 -9.64
N PHE A 17 -18.44 -13.28 -9.51
CA PHE A 17 -19.19 -12.35 -10.35
C PHE A 17 -18.91 -12.57 -11.84
N VAL A 18 -17.64 -12.73 -12.20
CA VAL A 18 -17.22 -13.05 -13.57
C VAL A 18 -17.82 -14.39 -14.03
N GLY A 19 -17.78 -15.42 -13.19
CA GLY A 19 -18.38 -16.73 -13.48
C GLY A 19 -19.90 -16.68 -13.65
N GLU A 20 -20.60 -15.87 -12.88
CA GLU A 20 -22.04 -15.64 -13.01
C GLU A 20 -22.38 -14.86 -14.28
N LEU A 21 -21.62 -13.80 -14.58
CA LEU A 21 -21.79 -12.99 -15.79
C LEU A 21 -21.68 -13.85 -17.06
N ARG A 22 -20.74 -14.80 -17.10
CA ARG A 22 -20.60 -15.75 -18.22
C ARG A 22 -21.85 -16.60 -18.47
N ARG A 23 -22.64 -16.90 -17.43
CA ARG A 23 -23.86 -17.73 -17.55
C ARG A 23 -25.07 -16.94 -18.06
N THR A 24 -24.95 -15.62 -18.16
CA THR A 24 -26.03 -14.75 -18.64
C THR A 24 -26.02 -14.64 -20.16
N ALA A 25 -27.11 -14.12 -20.74
CA ALA A 25 -27.19 -13.83 -22.17
C ALA A 25 -26.14 -12.83 -22.68
N TRP A 26 -25.51 -12.07 -21.78
CA TRP A 26 -24.47 -11.10 -22.11
C TRP A 26 -23.06 -11.69 -22.15
N GLY A 27 -22.85 -12.91 -21.63
CA GLY A 27 -21.53 -13.51 -21.43
C GLY A 27 -20.63 -13.56 -22.68
N ASP A 28 -21.23 -13.66 -23.86
CA ASP A 28 -20.50 -13.73 -25.14
C ASP A 28 -20.29 -12.37 -25.83
N HIS A 29 -20.98 -11.32 -25.37
CA HIS A 29 -21.01 -10.02 -26.06
C HIS A 29 -20.37 -8.90 -25.23
N VAL A 30 -20.38 -9.02 -23.91
CA VAL A 30 -19.91 -7.98 -23.00
C VAL A 30 -18.39 -8.01 -22.86
N ARG A 31 -17.76 -6.85 -23.06
CA ARG A 31 -16.31 -6.70 -22.91
C ARG A 31 -15.97 -6.44 -21.45
N VAL A 32 -15.44 -7.47 -20.78
CA VAL A 32 -15.09 -7.42 -19.34
C VAL A 32 -13.59 -7.40 -19.16
N VAL A 33 -13.11 -6.52 -18.27
CA VAL A 33 -11.70 -6.51 -17.85
C VAL A 33 -11.64 -6.65 -16.34
N ALA A 34 -10.96 -7.69 -15.86
CA ALA A 34 -10.64 -7.85 -14.46
C ALA A 34 -9.28 -7.19 -14.13
N LEU A 35 -9.30 -6.16 -13.28
CA LEU A 35 -8.11 -5.45 -12.84
C LEU A 35 -7.58 -6.06 -11.55
N GLY A 36 -6.26 -6.29 -11.52
CA GLY A 36 -5.55 -6.83 -10.37
C GLY A 36 -4.23 -6.09 -10.12
N GLY A 37 -3.68 -6.27 -8.93
CA GLY A 37 -2.34 -5.80 -8.60
C GLY A 37 -1.26 -6.55 -9.40
N ARG A 38 -0.04 -5.99 -9.44
CA ARG A 38 1.09 -6.63 -10.14
C ARG A 38 1.37 -8.03 -9.60
N LYS A 39 1.21 -8.27 -8.29
CA LYS A 39 1.43 -9.59 -7.68
C LYS A 39 0.49 -10.68 -8.24
N ALA A 40 -0.75 -10.34 -8.57
CA ALA A 40 -1.72 -11.30 -9.12
C ALA A 40 -1.48 -11.58 -10.61
N LEU A 41 -1.07 -10.56 -11.38
CA LEU A 41 -0.94 -10.62 -12.84
C LEU A 41 0.48 -10.82 -13.37
N CYS A 42 1.51 -10.82 -12.51
CA CYS A 42 2.90 -10.97 -12.95
C CYS A 42 3.20 -12.42 -13.37
N GLY A 43 3.54 -12.60 -14.66
CA GLY A 43 4.03 -13.87 -15.18
C GLY A 43 5.55 -14.10 -14.97
N ASN A 44 6.31 -13.08 -14.54
CA ASN A 44 7.76 -13.20 -14.40
C ASN A 44 8.08 -13.89 -13.07
N ALA A 45 8.57 -15.14 -13.13
CA ALA A 45 8.81 -15.97 -11.96
C ALA A 45 9.75 -15.33 -10.91
N ALA A 46 10.78 -14.59 -11.35
CA ALA A 46 11.72 -13.92 -10.44
C ALA A 46 11.05 -12.83 -9.60
N VAL A 47 10.11 -12.09 -10.22
CA VAL A 47 9.39 -10.99 -9.58
C VAL A 47 8.17 -11.51 -8.81
N ALA A 48 7.42 -12.45 -9.38
CA ALA A 48 6.21 -13.02 -8.78
C ALA A 48 6.49 -13.82 -7.49
N ARG A 49 7.71 -14.37 -7.33
CA ARG A 49 8.12 -15.09 -6.12
C ARG A 49 8.30 -14.19 -4.90
N LEU A 50 8.37 -12.86 -5.08
CA LEU A 50 8.51 -11.92 -3.97
C LEU A 50 7.26 -11.96 -3.08
N LYS A 51 7.46 -12.08 -1.76
CA LYS A 51 6.37 -12.27 -0.80
C LYS A 51 5.49 -11.02 -0.65
N SER A 52 6.07 -9.83 -0.73
CA SER A 52 5.38 -8.55 -0.52
C SER A 52 4.93 -7.90 -1.84
N GLU A 53 3.72 -7.36 -1.88
CA GLU A 53 3.22 -6.58 -3.02
C GLU A 53 4.09 -5.36 -3.31
N ALA A 54 4.56 -4.67 -2.28
CA ALA A 54 5.47 -3.54 -2.43
C ALA A 54 6.77 -3.94 -3.15
N ALA A 55 7.32 -5.11 -2.80
CA ALA A 55 8.53 -5.62 -3.43
C ALA A 55 8.31 -6.01 -4.90
N VAL A 56 7.17 -6.63 -5.21
CA VAL A 56 6.76 -6.91 -6.61
C VAL A 56 6.64 -5.61 -7.40
N ASN A 57 6.00 -4.59 -6.83
CA ASN A 57 5.80 -3.30 -7.48
C ASN A 57 7.15 -2.65 -7.81
N GLU A 58 8.05 -2.58 -6.83
CA GLU A 58 9.38 -1.99 -7.00
C GLU A 58 10.24 -2.74 -8.01
N ALA A 59 10.38 -4.07 -7.86
CA ALA A 59 11.16 -4.89 -8.79
C ALA A 59 10.65 -4.74 -10.24
N CYS A 60 9.32 -4.68 -10.41
CA CYS A 60 8.74 -4.46 -11.73
C CYS A 60 9.01 -3.04 -12.28
N LEU A 61 9.00 -2.00 -11.45
CA LEU A 61 9.39 -0.65 -11.87
C LEU A 61 10.88 -0.55 -12.23
N ASP A 62 11.75 -1.24 -11.50
CA ASP A 62 13.19 -1.21 -11.76
C ASP A 62 13.54 -1.87 -13.10
N LEU A 63 12.86 -2.97 -13.46
CA LEU A 63 12.98 -3.58 -14.78
C LEU A 63 12.56 -2.64 -15.93
N GLN A 64 11.71 -1.63 -15.66
CA GLN A 64 11.26 -0.67 -16.67
C GLN A 64 12.17 0.54 -16.83
N LYS A 65 12.94 0.90 -15.80
CA LYS A 65 13.80 2.09 -15.80
C LYS A 65 15.08 1.93 -16.62
N ALA A 66 15.47 0.70 -16.96
CA ALA A 66 16.59 0.47 -17.86
C ALA A 66 16.31 1.11 -19.24
N LYS A 67 17.34 1.68 -19.88
CA LYS A 67 17.22 2.42 -21.16
C LYS A 67 16.46 1.66 -22.25
N SER A 68 16.48 0.33 -22.19
CA SER A 68 15.55 -0.60 -22.81
C SER A 68 14.78 -1.29 -21.69
N CYS A 69 13.44 -1.35 -21.73
CA CYS A 69 12.69 -2.12 -20.74
C CYS A 69 13.23 -3.57 -20.71
N ASN A 70 13.80 -3.98 -19.58
CA ASN A 70 14.46 -5.29 -19.44
C ASN A 70 13.48 -6.39 -19.01
N CYS A 71 12.17 -6.10 -18.92
CA CYS A 71 11.18 -7.11 -18.61
C CYS A 71 10.89 -7.95 -19.87
N PRO A 72 11.16 -9.27 -19.88
CA PRO A 72 10.93 -10.11 -21.06
C PRO A 72 9.47 -10.10 -21.51
N LEU A 73 8.55 -9.98 -20.55
CA LEU A 73 7.10 -9.98 -20.79
C LEU A 73 6.57 -8.65 -21.35
N LEU A 74 7.40 -7.61 -21.44
CA LEU A 74 7.05 -6.30 -21.99
C LEU A 74 7.92 -5.96 -23.21
N ALA A 75 8.44 -6.99 -23.90
CA ALA A 75 9.38 -6.82 -25.00
C ALA A 75 8.76 -6.18 -26.25
N SER A 76 7.50 -6.48 -26.56
CA SER A 76 6.78 -5.94 -27.71
C SER A 76 5.44 -5.32 -27.28
N LYS A 77 5.09 -4.18 -27.88
CA LYS A 77 3.79 -3.55 -27.69
C LYS A 77 2.68 -4.36 -28.38
N ASP A 78 2.96 -4.90 -29.56
CA ASP A 78 1.98 -5.63 -30.36
C ASP A 78 1.50 -6.90 -29.66
N THR A 79 2.36 -7.58 -28.90
CA THR A 79 1.98 -8.77 -28.14
C THR A 79 1.08 -8.41 -26.95
N VAL A 80 1.33 -7.28 -26.29
CA VAL A 80 0.48 -6.74 -25.22
C VAL A 80 -0.89 -6.36 -25.76
N ASP A 81 -0.94 -5.69 -26.91
CA ASP A 81 -2.19 -5.29 -27.55
C ASP A 81 -2.98 -6.53 -28.02
N THR A 82 -2.30 -7.55 -28.54
CA THR A 82 -2.92 -8.85 -28.90
C THR A 82 -3.51 -9.56 -27.68
N LEU A 83 -2.77 -9.62 -26.57
CA LEU A 83 -3.27 -10.21 -25.33
C LEU A 83 -4.47 -9.42 -24.78
N ALA A 84 -4.43 -8.09 -24.85
CA ALA A 84 -5.53 -7.23 -24.44
C ALA A 84 -6.82 -7.53 -25.23
N MET A 85 -6.71 -7.69 -26.56
CA MET A 85 -7.84 -8.08 -27.40
C MET A 85 -8.37 -9.48 -27.05
N HIS A 86 -7.48 -10.45 -26.80
CA HIS A 86 -7.89 -11.79 -26.39
C HIS A 86 -8.63 -11.78 -25.04
N THR A 87 -8.19 -10.95 -24.08
CA THR A 87 -8.89 -10.80 -22.78
C THR A 87 -10.25 -10.13 -22.89
N LEU A 88 -10.51 -9.38 -23.97
CA LEU A 88 -11.81 -8.74 -24.24
C LEU A 88 -12.76 -9.63 -25.04
N ALA A 89 -12.23 -10.61 -25.79
CA ALA A 89 -13.01 -11.50 -26.64
C ALA A 89 -13.85 -12.52 -25.85
N SER A 90 -13.40 -12.88 -24.66
CA SER A 90 -14.15 -13.70 -23.71
C SER A 90 -14.05 -13.07 -22.33
N VAL A 91 -15.09 -13.19 -21.52
CA VAL A 91 -15.07 -12.71 -20.15
C VAL A 91 -13.98 -13.48 -19.39
N THR A 92 -12.93 -12.80 -18.94
CA THR A 92 -11.80 -13.39 -18.20
C THR A 92 -11.72 -12.85 -16.78
N ASP A 93 -11.40 -13.71 -15.81
CA ASP A 93 -11.08 -13.29 -14.44
C ASP A 93 -9.56 -13.00 -14.31
N ILE A 94 -9.14 -12.60 -13.10
CA ILE A 94 -7.76 -12.18 -12.83
C ILE A 94 -6.80 -13.37 -12.98
N GLU A 95 -7.20 -14.55 -12.48
CA GLU A 95 -6.40 -15.76 -12.53
C GLU A 95 -6.19 -16.24 -13.96
N GLN A 96 -7.25 -16.26 -14.76
CA GLN A 96 -7.21 -16.64 -16.17
C GLN A 96 -6.42 -15.63 -17.01
N ALA A 97 -6.57 -14.33 -16.77
CA ALA A 97 -5.75 -13.31 -17.42
C ALA A 97 -4.26 -13.52 -17.12
N SER A 98 -3.93 -13.87 -15.87
CA SER A 98 -2.56 -14.22 -15.45
C SER A 98 -2.04 -15.48 -16.17
N GLN A 99 -2.87 -16.51 -16.31
CA GLN A 99 -2.53 -17.74 -17.03
C GLN A 99 -2.31 -17.49 -18.53
N LEU A 100 -3.18 -16.72 -19.17
CA LEU A 100 -3.05 -16.32 -20.57
C LEU A 100 -1.73 -15.57 -20.82
N GLY A 101 -1.40 -14.61 -19.95
CA GLY A 101 -0.12 -13.89 -20.05
C GLY A 101 1.10 -14.78 -19.87
N LYS A 102 1.03 -15.80 -19.01
CA LYS A 102 2.10 -16.81 -18.87
C LYS A 102 2.22 -17.69 -20.13
N ALA A 103 1.11 -18.14 -20.68
CA ALA A 103 1.08 -18.95 -21.89
C ALA A 103 1.60 -18.17 -23.11
N SER A 104 1.25 -16.89 -23.22
CA SER A 104 1.66 -16.02 -24.33
C SER A 104 2.98 -15.27 -24.07
N GLN A 105 3.69 -15.56 -22.97
CA GLN A 105 4.91 -14.87 -22.55
C GLN A 105 4.80 -13.33 -22.59
N THR A 106 3.64 -12.81 -22.21
CA THR A 106 3.30 -11.38 -22.29
C THR A 106 2.75 -10.86 -20.96
N CYS A 107 2.97 -9.59 -20.66
CA CYS A 107 2.60 -9.01 -19.37
C CYS A 107 1.08 -8.76 -19.27
N ALA A 108 0.37 -9.66 -18.58
CA ALA A 108 -1.06 -9.54 -18.32
C ALA A 108 -1.45 -8.24 -17.59
N TYR A 109 -0.60 -7.73 -16.69
CA TYR A 109 -0.84 -6.45 -16.00
C TYR A 109 -0.91 -5.25 -16.95
N TYR A 110 -0.06 -5.20 -17.99
CA TYR A 110 -0.12 -4.11 -18.96
C TYR A 110 -1.19 -4.37 -20.03
N ALA A 111 -1.46 -5.62 -20.38
CA ALA A 111 -2.54 -5.97 -21.29
C ALA A 111 -3.92 -5.56 -20.73
N SER A 112 -4.20 -5.81 -19.45
CA SER A 112 -5.47 -5.39 -18.84
C SER A 112 -5.64 -3.87 -18.81
N ARG A 113 -4.54 -3.11 -18.69
CA ARG A 113 -4.55 -1.64 -18.78
C ARG A 113 -4.87 -1.16 -20.19
N THR A 114 -4.27 -1.77 -21.21
CA THR A 114 -4.60 -1.47 -22.61
C THR A 114 -6.06 -1.80 -22.90
N ALA A 115 -6.54 -2.96 -22.44
CA ALA A 115 -7.93 -3.41 -22.63
C ALA A 115 -8.97 -2.49 -21.98
N LEU A 116 -8.59 -1.77 -20.91
CA LEU A 116 -9.49 -0.92 -20.14
C LEU A 116 -10.19 0.15 -20.97
N ALA A 117 -9.57 0.65 -22.05
CA ALA A 117 -10.17 1.65 -22.93
C ALA A 117 -11.46 1.13 -23.59
N ALA A 118 -11.44 -0.12 -24.06
CA ALA A 118 -12.53 -0.77 -24.78
C ALA A 118 -13.51 -1.55 -23.88
N ALA A 119 -13.20 -1.70 -22.59
CA ALA A 119 -14.03 -2.41 -21.63
C ALA A 119 -15.39 -1.71 -21.37
N GLU A 120 -16.44 -2.50 -21.28
CA GLU A 120 -17.80 -2.09 -20.87
C GLU A 120 -18.00 -2.32 -19.38
N VAL A 121 -17.47 -3.44 -18.87
CA VAL A 121 -17.51 -3.81 -17.45
C VAL A 121 -16.08 -3.97 -16.94
N VAL A 122 -15.78 -3.31 -15.83
CA VAL A 122 -14.47 -3.37 -15.17
C VAL A 122 -14.66 -3.95 -13.78
N VAL A 123 -14.01 -5.07 -13.51
CA VAL A 123 -14.10 -5.79 -12.23
C VAL A 123 -12.82 -5.55 -11.44
N LEU A 124 -12.89 -5.05 -10.21
CA LEU A 124 -11.69 -4.66 -9.45
C LEU A 124 -11.85 -4.78 -7.92
N PRO A 125 -10.75 -4.91 -7.16
CA PRO A 125 -10.81 -4.97 -5.70
C PRO A 125 -11.04 -3.58 -5.08
N TYR A 126 -11.63 -3.55 -3.88
CA TYR A 126 -11.83 -2.32 -3.09
C TYR A 126 -10.58 -1.44 -2.99
N SER A 127 -9.41 -2.03 -2.76
CA SER A 127 -8.15 -1.29 -2.63
C SER A 127 -7.82 -0.44 -3.87
N MET A 128 -8.20 -0.92 -5.05
CA MET A 128 -8.03 -0.18 -6.30
C MET A 128 -9.11 0.88 -6.47
N LEU A 129 -10.37 0.60 -6.09
CA LEU A 129 -11.45 1.60 -6.14
C LEU A 129 -11.15 2.79 -5.22
N LEU A 130 -10.74 2.52 -3.99
CA LEU A 130 -10.65 3.50 -2.90
C LEU A 130 -9.35 4.31 -2.91
N SER A 131 -8.30 3.87 -3.63
CA SER A 131 -7.03 4.58 -3.72
C SER A 131 -6.91 5.36 -5.05
N PRO A 132 -6.98 6.72 -5.03
CA PRO A 132 -6.79 7.53 -6.24
C PRO A 132 -5.45 7.29 -6.94
N GLN A 133 -4.39 7.06 -6.17
CA GLN A 133 -3.06 6.76 -6.70
C GLN A 133 -3.07 5.45 -7.48
N THR A 134 -3.76 4.42 -6.97
CA THR A 134 -3.85 3.11 -7.62
C THR A 134 -4.70 3.18 -8.90
N ARG A 135 -5.83 3.92 -8.87
CA ARG A 135 -6.64 4.18 -10.07
C ARG A 135 -5.82 4.86 -11.16
N SER A 136 -5.11 5.94 -10.80
CA SER A 136 -4.27 6.70 -11.73
C SER A 136 -3.13 5.86 -12.31
N ALA A 137 -2.51 5.00 -11.49
CA ALA A 137 -1.42 4.13 -11.92
C ALA A 137 -1.86 3.09 -12.96
N VAL A 138 -3.08 2.58 -12.85
CA VAL A 138 -3.67 1.63 -13.80
C VAL A 138 -4.28 2.36 -15.01
N GLY A 139 -4.69 3.62 -14.85
CA GLY A 139 -5.35 4.42 -15.88
C GLY A 139 -6.88 4.34 -15.81
N LEU A 140 -7.43 4.04 -14.63
CA LEU A 140 -8.87 3.96 -14.39
C LEU A 140 -9.44 5.36 -14.10
N SER A 141 -10.45 5.76 -14.87
CA SER A 141 -11.25 6.97 -14.63
C SER A 141 -12.66 6.57 -14.20
N LEU A 142 -13.17 7.20 -13.13
CA LEU A 142 -14.53 6.99 -12.65
C LEU A 142 -15.56 7.89 -13.37
N LYS A 143 -15.10 8.91 -14.12
CA LYS A 143 -15.98 9.82 -14.86
C LYS A 143 -16.91 9.08 -15.82
N GLU A 144 -18.18 9.49 -15.86
CA GLU A 144 -19.22 8.90 -16.71
C GLU A 144 -19.47 7.40 -16.49
N SER A 145 -19.02 6.83 -15.37
CA SER A 145 -19.19 5.43 -15.02
C SER A 145 -20.25 5.20 -13.94
N LEU A 146 -20.92 4.04 -14.02
CA LEU A 146 -21.72 3.50 -12.93
C LEU A 146 -20.80 2.64 -12.06
N VAL A 147 -20.58 3.03 -10.82
CA VAL A 147 -19.80 2.26 -9.85
C VAL A 147 -20.75 1.42 -9.01
N ILE A 148 -20.56 0.12 -8.99
CA ILE A 148 -21.29 -0.84 -8.17
C ILE A 148 -20.32 -1.39 -7.14
N VAL A 149 -20.62 -1.17 -5.87
CA VAL A 149 -19.84 -1.72 -4.76
C VAL A 149 -20.65 -2.82 -4.12
N ASP A 150 -20.19 -4.05 -4.32
CA ASP A 150 -20.79 -5.23 -3.70
C ASP A 150 -20.28 -5.43 -2.28
N GLU A 151 -21.12 -5.95 -1.40
CA GLU A 151 -20.89 -6.07 0.05
C GLU A 151 -20.44 -4.77 0.74
N ALA A 152 -21.04 -3.65 0.33
CA ALA A 152 -20.68 -2.28 0.73
C ALA A 152 -20.66 -2.03 2.25
N HIS A 153 -21.29 -2.90 3.04
CA HIS A 153 -21.19 -2.84 4.51
C HIS A 153 -19.75 -3.01 5.02
N ASN A 154 -18.85 -3.58 4.22
CA ASN A 154 -17.41 -3.70 4.54
C ASN A 154 -16.60 -2.46 4.15
N LEU A 155 -17.18 -1.51 3.42
CA LEU A 155 -16.46 -0.39 2.84
C LEU A 155 -15.84 0.54 3.89
N PRO A 156 -16.53 0.91 5.00
CA PRO A 156 -15.93 1.73 6.03
C PRO A 156 -14.70 1.08 6.66
N GLU A 157 -14.77 -0.22 6.94
CA GLU A 157 -13.64 -0.98 7.51
C GLU A 157 -12.48 -1.10 6.52
N ALA A 158 -12.77 -1.29 5.23
CA ALA A 158 -11.76 -1.27 4.18
C ALA A 158 -11.06 0.09 4.08
N LEU A 159 -11.81 1.19 4.17
CA LEU A 159 -11.25 2.54 4.19
C LEU A 159 -10.36 2.77 5.42
N ARG A 160 -10.81 2.35 6.61
CA ARG A 160 -10.00 2.42 7.84
C ARG A 160 -8.72 1.63 7.70
N SER A 161 -8.79 0.40 7.22
CA SER A 161 -7.62 -0.46 7.01
C SER A 161 -6.62 0.14 6.01
N LEU A 162 -7.10 0.71 4.89
CA LEU A 162 -6.27 1.31 3.85
C LEU A 162 -5.56 2.60 4.28
N HIS A 163 -6.19 3.41 5.13
CA HIS A 163 -5.68 4.72 5.52
C HIS A 163 -5.07 4.76 6.93
N SER A 164 -5.21 3.70 7.71
CA SER A 164 -4.52 3.52 8.99
C SER A 164 -3.11 2.99 8.75
N CYS A 165 -2.15 3.38 9.59
CA CYS A 165 -0.78 2.91 9.49
C CYS A 165 -0.10 2.89 10.86
N SER A 166 0.92 2.05 11.01
CA SER A 166 1.73 1.97 12.23
C SER A 166 3.20 2.22 11.93
N LEU A 167 3.85 3.03 12.77
CA LEU A 167 5.28 3.31 12.75
C LEU A 167 5.91 2.89 14.07
N SER A 168 6.60 1.75 14.09
CA SER A 168 7.24 1.20 15.28
C SER A 168 8.70 1.64 15.44
N LEU A 169 9.23 1.56 16.67
CA LEU A 169 10.61 1.87 16.97
C LEU A 169 11.63 1.12 16.09
N PRO A 170 11.50 -0.20 15.84
CA PRO A 170 12.40 -0.90 14.92
C PRO A 170 12.43 -0.29 13.51
N VAL A 171 11.29 0.16 12.99
CA VAL A 171 11.19 0.80 11.66
C VAL A 171 11.91 2.14 11.65
N VAL A 172 11.76 2.94 12.71
CA VAL A 172 12.48 4.21 12.87
C VAL A 172 13.99 3.99 12.95
N MET A 173 14.43 3.00 13.72
CA MET A 173 15.85 2.64 13.88
C MET A 173 16.47 2.19 12.54
N ALA A 174 15.81 1.27 11.85
CA ALA A 174 16.25 0.80 10.54
C ALA A 174 16.33 1.96 9.52
N SER A 175 15.36 2.87 9.54
CA SER A 175 15.36 4.04 8.66
C SER A 175 16.51 5.02 8.96
N LEU A 176 16.85 5.22 10.24
CA LEU A 176 17.98 6.05 10.66
C LEU A 176 19.32 5.46 10.21
N GLU A 177 19.50 4.16 10.37
CA GLU A 177 20.71 3.45 9.95
C GLU A 177 20.90 3.50 8.43
N GLN A 178 19.85 3.17 7.67
CA GLN A 178 19.85 3.27 6.21
C GLN A 178 20.18 4.69 5.72
N LEU A 179 19.61 5.71 6.37
CA LEU A 179 19.85 7.11 6.04
C LEU A 179 21.31 7.53 6.34
N ALA A 180 21.87 7.06 7.45
CA ALA A 180 23.26 7.32 7.80
C ALA A 180 24.22 6.70 6.78
N LEU A 181 24.03 5.43 6.43
CA LEU A 181 24.86 4.72 5.46
C LEU A 181 24.80 5.38 4.06
N CYS A 182 23.61 5.77 3.62
CA CYS A 182 23.42 6.51 2.37
C CYS A 182 24.14 7.86 2.38
N THR A 183 24.05 8.60 3.49
CA THR A 183 24.69 9.91 3.62
C THR A 183 26.21 9.78 3.62
N THR A 184 26.77 8.81 4.34
CA THR A 184 28.22 8.56 4.38
C THR A 184 28.75 8.09 3.02
N LYS A 185 28.08 7.12 2.38
CA LYS A 185 28.51 6.56 1.09
C LYS A 185 28.51 7.59 -0.04
N TYR A 186 27.57 8.54 -0.01
CA TYR A 186 27.41 9.55 -1.05
C TYR A 186 27.79 10.96 -0.61
N ALA A 187 28.51 11.11 0.51
CA ALA A 187 28.82 12.41 1.12
C ALA A 187 29.43 13.40 0.12
N SER A 188 30.36 12.95 -0.74
CA SER A 188 31.04 13.78 -1.74
C SER A 188 30.22 14.10 -3.00
N ARG A 189 29.10 13.40 -3.21
CA ARG A 189 28.29 13.50 -4.45
C ARG A 189 26.91 14.12 -4.21
N LEU A 190 26.53 14.34 -2.96
CA LEU A 190 25.24 14.90 -2.60
C LEU A 190 25.25 16.43 -2.74
N ALA A 191 24.35 16.95 -3.56
CA ALA A 191 24.09 18.39 -3.62
C ALA A 191 23.62 18.91 -2.24
N GLY A 192 24.01 20.13 -1.87
CA GLY A 192 23.67 20.72 -0.56
C GLY A 192 22.17 20.70 -0.23
N ARG A 193 21.31 20.83 -1.25
CA ARG A 193 19.85 20.69 -1.10
C ARG A 193 19.42 19.29 -0.62
N ASN A 194 20.05 18.23 -1.15
CA ASN A 194 19.75 16.86 -0.73
C ASN A 194 20.25 16.64 0.70
N ILE A 195 21.44 17.13 1.04
CA ILE A 195 21.99 17.07 2.41
C ILE A 195 21.03 17.74 3.40
N TYR A 196 20.51 18.92 3.06
CA TYR A 196 19.52 19.62 3.88
C TYR A 196 18.29 18.74 4.16
N TYR A 197 17.64 18.17 3.13
CA TYR A 197 16.44 17.36 3.33
C TYR A 197 16.72 16.04 4.06
N LEU A 198 17.84 15.36 3.77
CA LEU A 198 18.26 14.17 4.51
C LEU A 198 18.49 14.52 6.00
N GLY A 199 19.06 15.69 6.28
CA GLY A 199 19.19 16.22 7.64
C GLY A 199 17.85 16.48 8.33
N GLN A 200 16.87 17.05 7.62
CA GLN A 200 15.52 17.26 8.15
C GLN A 200 14.81 15.93 8.45
N ILE A 201 14.86 14.96 7.53
CA ILE A 201 14.30 13.61 7.74
C ILE A 201 14.96 12.94 8.95
N ARG A 202 16.30 13.01 9.05
CA ARG A 202 17.04 12.50 10.20
C ARG A 202 16.60 13.16 11.50
N LYS A 203 16.40 14.49 11.51
CA LYS A 203 15.93 15.23 12.69
C LYS A 203 14.58 14.68 13.17
N VAL A 204 13.61 14.52 12.27
CA VAL A 204 12.29 13.96 12.57
C VAL A 204 12.41 12.55 13.15
N LEU A 205 13.17 11.67 12.51
CA LEU A 205 13.35 10.28 12.95
C LEU A 205 14.07 10.18 14.31
N VAL A 206 15.09 11.02 14.56
CA VAL A 206 15.76 11.08 15.87
C VAL A 206 14.79 11.55 16.95
N THR A 207 13.91 12.51 16.65
CA THR A 207 12.88 12.95 17.59
C THR A 207 11.89 11.83 17.90
N PHE A 208 11.42 11.08 16.90
CA PHE A 208 10.56 9.90 17.12
C PHE A 208 11.26 8.84 17.98
N ARG A 209 12.52 8.52 17.67
CA ARG A 209 13.33 7.60 18.48
C ARG A 209 13.42 8.05 19.93
N LYS A 210 13.77 9.32 20.17
CA LYS A 210 13.85 9.89 21.53
C LYS A 210 12.51 9.80 22.26
N HIS A 211 11.39 10.06 21.59
CA HIS A 211 10.07 9.91 22.21
C HIS A 211 9.80 8.47 22.65
N PHE A 212 10.17 7.48 21.83
CA PHE A 212 10.05 6.06 22.18
C PHE A 212 11.01 5.64 23.31
N GLU A 213 12.22 6.22 23.39
CA GLU A 213 13.26 5.88 24.38
C GLU A 213 13.14 6.61 25.73
N CYS A 214 12.71 7.88 25.74
CA CYS A 214 12.66 8.74 26.94
C CYS A 214 11.52 8.40 27.91
N THR A 215 10.74 7.36 27.66
CA THR A 215 9.64 6.97 28.53
C THR A 215 10.14 5.99 29.59
N THR A 216 10.41 6.47 30.80
CA THR A 216 10.85 5.65 31.93
C THR A 216 9.77 4.65 32.38
N PRO A 217 10.15 3.48 32.92
CA PRO A 217 9.21 2.44 33.35
C PRO A 217 8.31 2.82 34.54
N ASN A 218 8.50 4.00 35.14
CA ASN A 218 7.81 4.42 36.36
C ASN A 218 6.55 5.28 36.14
N HIS A 219 6.28 5.72 34.92
CA HIS A 219 5.02 6.38 34.60
C HIS A 219 4.11 5.38 33.88
N LYS A 220 3.06 4.92 34.58
CA LYS A 220 1.85 4.37 33.95
C LYS A 220 1.22 5.47 33.11
N LEU A 221 1.73 5.67 31.91
CA LEU A 221 1.17 6.60 30.95
C LEU A 221 0.13 5.83 30.15
N GLU A 222 -1.12 6.20 30.40
CA GLU A 222 -2.31 5.74 29.70
C GLU A 222 -2.10 5.84 28.18
N GLU A 223 -2.67 4.89 27.43
CA GLU A 223 -2.73 4.99 25.97
C GLU A 223 -3.38 6.32 25.58
N ARG A 224 -2.59 7.21 24.97
CA ARG A 224 -3.04 8.55 24.65
C ARG A 224 -3.36 8.65 23.17
N MET A 225 -4.55 9.18 22.88
CA MET A 225 -5.00 9.51 21.54
C MET A 225 -4.83 11.02 21.33
N VAL A 226 -4.02 11.40 20.34
CA VAL A 226 -3.71 12.81 20.02
C VAL A 226 -3.98 13.11 18.55
N SER A 227 -4.24 14.37 18.21
CA SER A 227 -4.29 14.77 16.80
C SER A 227 -2.88 14.80 16.17
N PRO A 228 -2.76 14.66 14.83
CA PRO A 228 -1.50 14.87 14.11
C PRO A 228 -0.79 16.19 14.47
N GLY A 229 -1.54 17.29 14.55
CA GLY A 229 -1.01 18.61 14.90
C GLY A 229 -0.50 18.68 16.35
N GLU A 230 -1.25 18.14 17.31
CA GLU A 230 -0.81 18.06 18.71
C GLU A 230 0.48 17.26 18.86
N LEU A 231 0.60 16.12 18.17
CA LEU A 231 1.82 15.32 18.21
C LEU A 231 3.02 16.10 17.66
N LEU A 232 2.85 16.87 16.58
CA LEU A 232 3.93 17.70 16.05
C LEU A 232 4.41 18.76 17.04
N ILE A 233 3.49 19.38 17.77
CA ILE A 233 3.80 20.37 18.81
C ILE A 233 4.51 19.68 19.99
N GLU A 234 3.98 18.55 20.47
CA GLU A 234 4.57 17.78 21.57
C GLU A 234 6.01 17.36 21.26
N LEU A 235 6.26 16.96 20.02
CA LEU A 235 7.57 16.56 19.53
C LEU A 235 8.47 17.74 19.11
N LYS A 236 7.99 18.99 19.20
CA LYS A 236 8.72 20.21 18.77
C LYS A 236 9.16 20.13 17.30
N LEU A 237 8.28 19.60 16.45
CA LEU A 237 8.45 19.44 15.00
C LEU A 237 7.58 20.41 14.18
N ASP A 238 6.88 21.33 14.81
CA ASP A 238 6.09 22.42 14.21
C ASP A 238 6.89 23.28 13.21
N SER A 239 8.17 23.52 13.50
CA SER A 239 9.08 24.25 12.60
C SER A 239 9.50 23.48 11.34
N VAL A 240 9.25 22.18 11.29
CA VAL A 240 9.68 21.32 10.18
C VAL A 240 8.57 21.26 9.13
N ASN A 241 8.88 21.72 7.91
CA ASN A 241 7.92 21.67 6.81
C ASN A 241 7.80 20.24 6.24
N LEU A 242 6.84 19.47 6.75
CA LEU A 242 6.57 18.10 6.32
C LEU A 242 6.21 17.98 4.83
N PHE A 243 5.45 18.93 4.27
CA PHE A 243 5.07 18.91 2.84
C PHE A 243 6.29 18.93 1.92
N LYS A 244 7.31 19.74 2.24
CA LYS A 244 8.58 19.77 1.49
C LYS A 244 9.36 18.47 1.64
N ILE A 245 9.32 17.83 2.82
CA ILE A 245 9.95 16.53 3.05
C ILE A 245 9.26 15.44 2.22
N LEU A 246 7.92 15.36 2.27
CA LEU A 246 7.14 14.40 1.51
C LEU A 246 7.38 14.52 0.02
N ARG A 247 7.33 15.74 -0.53
CA ARG A 247 7.64 16.01 -1.94
C ARG A 247 9.09 15.62 -2.30
N TYR A 248 10.04 15.78 -1.38
CA TYR A 248 11.41 15.32 -1.59
C TYR A 248 11.51 13.79 -1.59
N LEU A 249 10.87 13.09 -0.64
CA LEU A 249 10.84 11.64 -0.57
C LEU A 249 10.28 11.02 -1.86
N GLU A 250 9.16 11.55 -2.35
CA GLU A 250 8.50 11.13 -3.58
C GLU A 250 9.40 11.34 -4.81
N ARG A 251 9.91 12.57 -5.03
CA ARG A 251 10.71 12.90 -6.22
C ARG A 251 12.06 12.22 -6.25
N SER A 252 12.73 12.15 -5.10
CA SER A 252 14.04 11.51 -4.98
C SER A 252 13.95 9.98 -4.99
N ARG A 253 12.75 9.43 -4.78
CA ARG A 253 12.48 8.01 -4.54
C ARG A 253 13.40 7.43 -3.47
N LEU A 254 13.58 8.17 -2.37
CA LEU A 254 14.55 7.84 -1.34
C LEU A 254 14.30 6.45 -0.74
N ALA A 255 13.03 6.11 -0.49
CA ALA A 255 12.67 4.80 0.05
C ALA A 255 13.14 3.63 -0.82
N GLN A 256 13.14 3.80 -2.15
CA GLN A 256 13.65 2.80 -3.11
C GLN A 256 15.17 2.72 -3.07
N LYS A 257 15.84 3.88 -3.05
CA LYS A 257 17.32 3.96 -2.96
C LYS A 257 17.85 3.35 -1.67
N LEU A 258 17.12 3.51 -0.56
CA LEU A 258 17.51 2.97 0.75
C LEU A 258 17.29 1.46 0.86
N LEU A 259 16.37 0.87 0.08
CA LEU A 259 16.14 -0.56 0.10
C LEU A 259 17.41 -1.37 -0.24
N GLY A 260 18.22 -0.88 -1.18
CA GLY A 260 19.49 -1.50 -1.58
C GLY A 260 20.57 -1.53 -0.49
N PHE A 261 20.37 -0.81 0.63
CA PHE A 261 21.26 -0.86 1.79
C PHE A 261 20.84 -1.92 2.83
N THR A 262 19.61 -2.41 2.75
CA THR A 262 19.10 -3.48 3.65
C THR A 262 19.89 -4.78 3.48
N SER A 263 20.34 -5.08 2.26
CA SER A 263 21.18 -6.25 1.97
C SER A 263 22.57 -6.12 2.56
N LEU A 264 23.18 -4.92 2.50
CA LEU A 264 24.52 -4.67 3.05
C LEU A 264 24.57 -4.83 4.58
N VAL A 265 23.55 -4.32 5.28
CA VAL A 265 23.44 -4.47 6.75
C VAL A 265 23.26 -5.95 7.14
N SER A 266 22.52 -6.73 6.35
CA SER A 266 22.34 -8.16 6.60
C SER A 266 23.66 -8.93 6.43
N THR A 267 24.46 -8.58 5.43
CA THR A 267 25.77 -9.18 5.16
C THR A 267 26.82 -8.77 6.21
N GLU A 268 26.79 -7.53 6.68
CA GLU A 268 27.70 -7.06 7.74
C GLU A 268 27.40 -7.66 9.11
N VAL A 269 26.14 -7.96 9.42
CA VAL A 269 25.75 -8.70 10.63
C VAL A 269 26.17 -10.17 10.53
N GLN A 270 25.96 -10.83 9.39
CA GLN A 270 26.44 -12.20 9.15
C GLN A 270 27.98 -12.30 9.18
N ALA A 271 28.71 -11.28 8.72
CA ALA A 271 30.17 -11.27 8.80
C ALA A 271 30.72 -11.08 10.23
N LYS A 272 29.90 -10.63 11.19
CA LYS A 272 30.28 -10.45 12.60
C LYS A 272 29.83 -11.59 13.51
N THR A 273 28.83 -12.36 13.11
CA THR A 273 28.39 -13.58 13.81
C THR A 273 28.65 -14.77 12.89
N GLY A 274 29.86 -15.33 12.98
CA GLY A 274 30.24 -16.52 12.20
C GLY A 274 29.53 -17.76 12.69
N ASP A 275 28.27 -17.95 12.27
CA ASP A 275 27.54 -19.19 12.49
C ASP A 275 26.88 -19.64 11.18
N GLU A 276 27.39 -20.73 10.63
CA GLU A 276 26.83 -21.44 9.48
C GLU A 276 25.68 -22.32 9.97
N GLY A 277 24.45 -21.87 9.71
CA GLY A 277 23.24 -22.62 10.03
C GLY A 277 22.12 -22.28 9.07
N ASP A 278 21.90 -23.17 8.11
CA ASP A 278 20.76 -23.20 7.19
C ASP A 278 19.53 -23.64 8.00
N ASP A 279 18.76 -22.71 8.58
CA ASP A 279 17.31 -22.88 8.79
C ASP A 279 16.63 -21.62 9.37
N ALA A 280 15.34 -21.53 9.09
CA ALA A 280 14.42 -20.43 9.36
C ALA A 280 14.59 -19.71 10.72
N GLN A 281 15.03 -18.46 10.69
CA GLN A 281 14.73 -17.48 11.74
C GLN A 281 14.14 -16.20 11.15
N GLU A 282 12.87 -15.96 11.47
CA GLU A 282 12.26 -14.63 11.43
C GLU A 282 13.20 -13.66 12.15
N THR A 283 13.71 -12.68 11.42
CA THR A 283 14.61 -11.68 11.98
C THR A 283 13.94 -10.96 13.15
N THR A 284 14.68 -10.85 14.23
CA THR A 284 14.41 -10.19 15.54
C THR A 284 13.92 -8.73 15.48
N THR A 285 13.65 -8.20 14.29
CA THR A 285 13.29 -6.81 14.01
C THR A 285 11.85 -6.60 13.60
N GLY A 286 11.04 -7.66 13.41
CA GLY A 286 9.62 -7.54 13.03
C GLY A 286 9.37 -6.86 11.67
N ILE A 287 10.43 -6.55 10.91
CA ILE A 287 10.37 -5.94 9.59
C ILE A 287 10.62 -7.04 8.57
N SER A 288 9.65 -7.29 7.69
CA SER A 288 9.87 -8.14 6.52
C SER A 288 11.03 -7.57 5.71
N LYS A 289 12.03 -8.39 5.36
CA LYS A 289 13.24 -8.03 4.56
C LYS A 289 12.94 -7.34 3.21
N HIS A 290 11.67 -7.23 2.84
CA HIS A 290 11.19 -6.77 1.54
C HIS A 290 10.31 -5.50 1.60
N VAL A 291 10.04 -4.93 2.78
CA VAL A 291 9.36 -3.63 2.91
C VAL A 291 10.39 -2.57 3.31
N SER A 292 10.47 -1.48 2.56
CA SER A 292 11.38 -0.38 2.89
C SER A 292 10.91 0.28 4.19
N ALA A 293 11.78 0.30 5.21
CA ALA A 293 11.47 1.00 6.46
C ALA A 293 11.12 2.48 6.20
N MET A 294 11.81 3.10 5.24
CA MET A 294 11.55 4.47 4.83
C MET A 294 10.20 4.66 4.12
N SER A 295 9.63 3.65 3.44
CA SER A 295 8.27 3.78 2.88
C SER A 295 7.20 3.79 3.97
N LEU A 296 7.41 3.04 5.06
CA LEU A 296 6.52 3.09 6.22
C LEU A 296 6.61 4.45 6.93
N VAL A 297 7.82 4.99 7.08
CA VAL A 297 8.03 6.36 7.56
C VAL A 297 7.30 7.36 6.66
N GLN A 298 7.47 7.26 5.34
CA GLN A 298 6.83 8.17 4.41
C GLN A 298 5.30 8.14 4.55
N ASN A 299 4.69 6.95 4.56
CA ASN A 299 3.24 6.80 4.75
C ASN A 299 2.77 7.44 6.07
N PHE A 300 3.50 7.21 7.16
CA PHE A 300 3.18 7.84 8.45
C PHE A 300 3.30 9.37 8.41
N LEU A 301 4.34 9.91 7.76
CA LEU A 301 4.49 11.36 7.59
C LEU A 301 3.38 11.98 6.73
N GLU A 302 2.86 11.25 5.75
CA GLU A 302 1.68 11.68 4.98
C GLU A 302 0.46 11.82 5.89
N LYS A 303 0.22 10.85 6.80
CA LYS A 303 -0.87 10.94 7.78
C LYS A 303 -0.64 12.06 8.81
N LEU A 304 0.60 12.32 9.17
CA LEU A 304 0.97 13.40 10.09
C LEU A 304 0.75 14.80 9.47
N SER A 305 0.66 14.89 8.14
CA SER A 305 0.40 16.15 7.42
C SER A 305 -1.09 16.49 7.27
N LEU A 306 -1.99 15.61 7.74
CA LEU A 306 -3.44 15.82 7.72
C LEU A 306 -3.88 16.80 8.83
N THR A 307 -5.10 17.34 8.70
CA THR A 307 -5.63 18.36 9.60
C THR A 307 -6.03 17.82 10.98
N GLY A 308 -6.22 16.50 11.09
CA GLY A 308 -6.53 15.81 12.34
C GLY A 308 -8.02 15.69 12.67
N GLN A 309 -8.88 16.14 11.75
CA GLN A 309 -10.32 15.87 11.77
C GLN A 309 -10.61 14.45 11.27
N GLU A 310 -9.78 13.94 10.36
CA GLU A 310 -9.96 12.68 9.65
C GLU A 310 -9.61 11.48 10.53
N GLY A 311 -8.60 11.61 11.40
CA GLY A 311 -8.09 10.54 12.23
C GLY A 311 -7.19 11.02 13.36
N LYS A 312 -6.82 10.09 14.23
CA LYS A 312 -6.01 10.34 15.43
C LYS A 312 -4.82 9.40 15.49
N ILE A 313 -3.80 9.80 16.25
CA ILE A 313 -2.61 8.99 16.51
C ILE A 313 -2.70 8.44 17.93
N VAL A 314 -2.63 7.13 18.03
CA VAL A 314 -2.48 6.39 19.28
C VAL A 314 -1.01 6.07 19.47
N THR A 315 -0.47 6.43 20.64
CA THR A 315 0.89 6.05 21.01
C THR A 315 0.87 4.71 21.74
N ASP A 316 1.15 3.62 21.02
CA ASP A 316 1.29 2.31 21.63
C ASP A 316 2.57 2.26 22.45
N ARG A 317 2.42 1.86 23.71
CA ARG A 317 3.55 1.55 24.57
C ARG A 317 3.34 0.14 25.08
N PRO A 318 4.30 -0.77 24.87
CA PRO A 318 4.23 -2.12 25.40
C PRO A 318 4.25 -2.05 26.93
N GLY A 319 3.07 -1.94 27.54
CA GLY A 319 2.86 -2.33 28.91
C GLY A 319 2.99 -3.86 28.99
N ILE A 320 3.42 -4.36 30.13
CA ILE A 320 3.20 -5.76 30.49
C ILE A 320 1.68 -5.91 30.61
N SER A 321 0.98 -6.15 29.50
CA SER A 321 -0.42 -6.53 29.56
C SER A 321 -0.46 -7.98 30.05
N PRO A 322 -1.05 -8.27 31.22
CA PRO A 322 -1.36 -9.64 31.59
C PRO A 322 -2.53 -10.06 30.72
N ASN A 323 -2.26 -10.58 29.53
CA ASN A 323 -3.31 -11.20 28.73
C ASN A 323 -3.67 -12.53 29.44
N PRO A 324 -4.91 -12.72 29.93
CA PRO A 324 -5.28 -13.93 30.65
C PRO A 324 -5.35 -15.17 29.74
N ASP A 325 -5.39 -14.97 28.43
CA ASP A 325 -5.49 -16.04 27.44
C ASP A 325 -4.37 -15.91 26.39
N HIS A 326 -3.15 -16.40 26.66
CA HIS A 326 -2.34 -17.08 25.62
C HIS A 326 -1.06 -17.75 26.13
N ASN A 327 -0.80 -18.89 25.50
CA ASN A 327 0.31 -19.84 25.63
C ASN A 327 1.69 -19.19 25.92
N PRO A 328 2.46 -19.66 26.92
CA PRO A 328 3.75 -19.08 27.32
C PRO A 328 4.92 -19.29 26.33
N ARG A 329 4.66 -19.80 25.11
CA ARG A 329 5.72 -20.20 24.15
C ARG A 329 6.07 -19.16 23.09
N VAL A 330 5.34 -18.04 22.97
CA VAL A 330 5.68 -16.95 22.02
C VAL A 330 5.54 -15.60 22.71
N ARG A 331 6.59 -15.16 23.42
CA ARG A 331 6.69 -13.77 23.88
C ARG A 331 6.99 -12.87 22.67
N GLN A 332 5.96 -12.45 21.92
CA GLN A 332 6.15 -11.38 20.94
C GLN A 332 6.60 -10.13 21.70
N ARG A 333 7.85 -9.69 21.48
CA ARG A 333 8.33 -8.40 21.99
C ARG A 333 7.50 -7.30 21.32
N GLN A 334 6.53 -6.76 22.04
CA GLN A 334 5.82 -5.57 21.59
C GLN A 334 6.79 -4.39 21.66
N HIS A 335 6.91 -3.64 20.58
CA HIS A 335 7.74 -2.44 20.49
C HIS A 335 6.86 -1.19 20.55
N PRO A 336 7.33 -0.07 21.13
CA PRO A 336 6.62 1.20 21.06
C PRO A 336 6.33 1.58 19.60
N ALA A 337 5.15 2.12 19.35
CA ALA A 337 4.72 2.51 18.01
C ALA A 337 3.76 3.70 18.00
N PHE A 338 3.76 4.45 16.91
CA PHE A 338 2.68 5.36 16.59
C PHE A 338 1.69 4.67 15.66
N ARG A 339 0.42 4.58 16.03
CA ARG A 339 -0.67 4.10 15.18
C ARG A 339 -1.57 5.25 14.77
N TYR A 340 -1.58 5.59 13.49
CA TYR A 340 -2.62 6.46 12.94
C TYR A 340 -3.87 5.62 12.67
N VAL A 341 -5.00 6.03 13.24
CA VAL A 341 -6.31 5.41 13.07
C VAL A 341 -7.24 6.40 12.39
N LEU A 342 -7.80 6.00 11.25
CA LEU A 342 -8.83 6.78 10.57
C LEU A 342 -10.16 6.69 11.36
N LEU A 343 -10.70 7.84 11.74
CA LEU A 343 -11.98 7.91 12.46
C LEU A 343 -13.15 8.26 11.53
N GLN A 344 -12.91 9.04 10.48
CA GLN A 344 -13.92 9.48 9.53
C GLN A 344 -13.64 8.93 8.12
N PRO A 345 -14.24 7.78 7.73
CA PRO A 345 -14.07 7.20 6.40
C PRO A 345 -14.57 8.09 5.25
N ALA A 346 -15.62 8.87 5.49
CA ALA A 346 -16.28 9.71 4.47
C ALA A 346 -15.31 10.60 3.67
N VAL A 347 -14.32 11.21 4.33
CA VAL A 347 -13.34 12.12 3.69
C VAL A 347 -12.58 11.43 2.57
N PHE A 348 -12.24 10.15 2.73
CA PHE A 348 -11.52 9.37 1.73
C PHE A 348 -12.44 8.66 0.73
N PHE A 349 -13.76 8.76 0.90
CA PHE A 349 -14.75 8.22 -0.02
C PHE A 349 -15.36 9.28 -0.95
N GLU A 350 -15.29 10.56 -0.55
CA GLU A 350 -15.81 11.70 -1.30
C GLU A 350 -15.34 11.75 -2.77
N ASN A 351 -14.09 11.38 -3.03
CA ASN A 351 -13.57 11.35 -4.40
C ASN A 351 -14.30 10.31 -5.29
N VAL A 352 -14.79 9.20 -4.71
CA VAL A 352 -15.54 8.19 -5.47
C VAL A 352 -16.95 8.72 -5.77
N LEU A 353 -17.57 9.38 -4.78
CA LEU A 353 -18.90 9.99 -4.90
C LEU A 353 -18.94 11.11 -5.95
N THR A 354 -17.89 11.94 -5.99
CA THR A 354 -17.82 13.11 -6.87
C THR A 354 -17.36 12.78 -8.29
N GLU A 355 -16.47 11.80 -8.47
CA GLU A 355 -15.97 11.44 -9.79
C GLU A 355 -16.93 10.53 -10.57
N ALA A 356 -17.67 9.63 -9.89
CA ALA A 356 -18.58 8.69 -10.53
C ALA A 356 -19.86 9.38 -11.01
N HIS A 357 -20.46 8.88 -12.10
CA HIS A 357 -21.76 9.39 -12.55
C HIS A 357 -22.90 8.90 -11.66
N ALA A 358 -22.81 7.64 -11.23
CA ALA A 358 -23.73 7.03 -10.28
C ALA A 358 -22.99 5.99 -9.45
N LEU A 359 -23.38 5.86 -8.19
CA LEU A 359 -22.86 4.87 -7.26
C LEU A 359 -24.01 4.03 -6.73
N ALA A 360 -23.91 2.71 -6.90
CA ALA A 360 -24.80 1.73 -6.29
C ALA A 360 -24.04 0.98 -5.20
N LEU A 361 -24.49 1.14 -3.95
CA LEU A 361 -23.97 0.39 -2.81
C LEU A 361 -24.90 -0.82 -2.58
N VAL A 362 -24.37 -2.02 -2.79
CA VAL A 362 -25.10 -3.28 -2.71
C VAL A 362 -24.58 -4.08 -1.52
N GLY A 363 -25.45 -4.82 -0.84
CA GLY A 363 -25.06 -5.73 0.23
C GLY A 363 -26.08 -6.85 0.42
N GLY A 364 -25.60 -8.08 0.62
CA GLY A 364 -26.47 -9.25 0.78
C GLY A 364 -27.14 -9.35 2.15
N THR A 365 -26.65 -8.61 3.15
CA THR A 365 -27.17 -8.63 4.52
C THR A 365 -27.93 -7.34 4.87
N LEU A 366 -29.14 -7.49 5.43
CA LEU A 366 -30.03 -6.44 5.94
C LEU A 366 -29.48 -5.72 7.19
N ARG A 367 -28.19 -5.38 7.22
CA ARG A 367 -27.65 -4.49 8.27
C ARG A 367 -28.04 -3.06 7.95
N PRO A 368 -28.29 -2.20 8.96
CA PRO A 368 -28.90 -0.90 8.72
C PRO A 368 -28.02 -0.08 7.78
N PHE A 369 -28.44 0.00 6.52
CA PHE A 369 -27.79 0.79 5.48
C PHE A 369 -27.59 2.24 5.94
N VAL A 370 -28.50 2.73 6.79
CA VAL A 370 -28.44 4.05 7.44
C VAL A 370 -27.12 4.28 8.16
N HIS A 371 -26.60 3.29 8.90
CA HIS A 371 -25.34 3.44 9.61
C HIS A 371 -24.14 3.49 8.65
N VAL A 372 -24.13 2.61 7.66
CA VAL A 372 -23.08 2.59 6.63
C VAL A 372 -23.10 3.87 5.80
N ALA A 373 -24.28 4.36 5.45
CA ALA A 373 -24.47 5.62 4.75
C ALA A 373 -23.99 6.80 5.60
N ALA A 374 -24.31 6.85 6.90
CA ALA A 374 -23.82 7.91 7.78
C ALA A 374 -22.28 7.91 7.90
N GLU A 375 -21.64 6.74 7.96
CA GLU A 375 -20.17 6.65 8.00
C GLU A 375 -19.48 7.05 6.69
N LEU A 376 -20.11 6.79 5.54
CA LEU A 376 -19.54 7.02 4.21
C LEU A 376 -19.88 8.37 3.61
N LEU A 377 -21.07 8.90 3.91
CA LEU A 377 -21.59 10.15 3.36
C LEU A 377 -21.50 11.32 4.37
N GLY A 378 -21.19 11.01 5.63
CA GLY A 378 -21.31 11.95 6.74
C GLY A 378 -22.77 12.09 7.18
N ASN A 379 -22.98 12.83 8.29
CA ASN A 379 -24.32 13.25 8.70
C ASN A 379 -24.77 14.38 7.75
N GLN A 380 -25.43 14.02 6.65
CA GLN A 380 -26.22 14.97 5.86
C GLN A 380 -27.61 15.18 6.45
#